data_AF-A0A1F4UPX1-F1
#
_entry.id   AF-A0A1F4UPX1-F1
#
_cell.length_a   1.000
_cell.length_b   1.000
_cell.length_c   1.000
_cell.angle_alpha   90.00
_cell.angle_beta   90.00
_cell.angle_gamma   90.00
#
_symmetry.space_group_name_H-M   'P 1'
#
loop_
_entity.id
_entity.type
_entity.pdbx_description
1 polymer ?
#
loop_
_entity_poly.entity_id
_entity_poly.type
_entity_poly.pdbx_seq_one_letter_code
_entity_poly.pdbx_strand_id
1 'polypeptide(L)'
;MNSTHATTKSEQKYNWHFINADNKVLGRLSADICVLLTGKNKVNYVPYLNMGDKVVVYNSKKIAVTGTKELHKMYYSHSGTVGNLRTKNLGQVREHNSKRII
;
A
#
# COMPACT_ATOMS: atom_id res chain seq x y z
N MET A 1 0.20 3.78 -38.88
CA MET A 1 0.32 3.48 -37.43
C MET A 1 0.15 1.98 -37.26
N ASN A 2 1.04 1.32 -36.51
CA ASN A 2 0.92 -0.11 -36.23
C ASN A 2 -0.21 -0.34 -35.21
N SER A 3 -0.92 -1.46 -35.31
CA SER A 3 -1.99 -1.81 -34.38
C SER A 3 -1.44 -2.35 -33.07
N THR A 4 -1.68 -1.64 -31.97
CA THR A 4 -1.45 -2.13 -30.61
C THR A 4 -2.80 -2.51 -30.01
N HIS A 5 -2.93 -3.74 -29.53
CA HIS A 5 -4.15 -4.21 -28.90
C HIS A 5 -4.28 -3.59 -27.50
N ALA A 6 -5.25 -2.70 -27.31
CA ALA A 6 -5.59 -2.14 -26.00
C ALA A 6 -6.72 -2.96 -25.37
N THR A 7 -6.59 -3.28 -24.08
CA THR A 7 -7.62 -4.03 -23.36
C THR A 7 -8.87 -3.20 -23.13
N THR A 8 -10.02 -3.85 -23.30
CA THR A 8 -11.34 -3.26 -23.04
C THR A 8 -11.83 -3.62 -21.64
N LYS A 9 -12.73 -2.80 -21.08
CA LYS A 9 -13.30 -3.02 -19.73
C LYS A 9 -13.95 -4.39 -19.54
N SER A 10 -14.53 -4.98 -20.59
CA SER A 10 -15.16 -6.30 -20.57
C SER A 10 -14.16 -7.46 -20.38
N GLU A 11 -12.92 -7.29 -20.81
CA GLU A 11 -11.86 -8.30 -20.73
C GLU A 11 -11.11 -8.25 -19.40
N GLN A 12 -11.40 -7.25 -18.57
CA GLN A 12 -10.73 -7.02 -17.32
C GLN A 12 -11.03 -8.15 -16.32
N LYS A 13 -9.98 -8.82 -15.87
CA LYS A 13 -10.02 -9.80 -14.79
C LYS A 13 -9.15 -9.36 -13.63
N TYR A 14 -9.64 -9.58 -12.42
CA TYR A 14 -8.91 -9.35 -11.18
C TYR A 14 -8.72 -10.67 -10.44
N ASN A 15 -7.54 -10.83 -9.86
CA ASN A 15 -7.24 -11.92 -8.95
C ASN A 15 -7.27 -11.42 -7.51
N TRP A 16 -7.38 -12.35 -6.56
CA TRP A 16 -7.25 -12.07 -5.13
C TRP A 16 -5.88 -12.54 -4.64
N HIS A 17 -5.18 -11.68 -3.90
CA HIS A 17 -3.90 -11.96 -3.28
C HIS A 17 -4.01 -11.81 -1.77
N PHE A 18 -3.55 -12.80 -1.03
CA PHE A 18 -3.47 -12.78 0.42
C PHE A 18 -2.01 -12.70 0.84
N ILE A 19 -1.63 -11.60 1.50
CA ILE A 19 -0.23 -11.29 1.79
C ILE A 19 0.00 -11.23 3.30
N ASN A 20 0.93 -12.06 3.78
CA ASN A 20 1.38 -12.04 5.17
C ASN A 20 2.44 -10.94 5.38
N ALA A 21 2.16 -10.00 6.28
CA ALA A 21 3.09 -8.92 6.61
C ALA A 21 4.14 -9.29 7.68
N ASP A 22 4.10 -10.49 8.25
CA ASP A 22 5.01 -10.93 9.31
C ASP A 22 6.48 -10.89 8.86
N ASN A 23 7.33 -10.19 9.62
CA ASN A 23 8.76 -9.97 9.34
C ASN A 23 9.09 -9.38 7.97
N LYS A 24 8.11 -8.84 7.24
CA LYS A 24 8.34 -8.13 5.99
C LYS A 24 8.72 -6.67 6.29
N VAL A 25 9.68 -6.13 5.54
CA VAL A 25 10.07 -4.72 5.68
C VAL A 25 8.99 -3.85 5.04
N LEU A 26 8.43 -2.91 5.81
CA LEU A 26 7.30 -2.06 5.42
C LEU A 26 7.41 -1.52 3.98
N GLY A 27 8.46 -0.77 3.68
CA GLY A 27 8.60 -0.13 2.37
C GLY A 27 8.73 -1.10 1.19
N ARG A 28 9.36 -2.26 1.39
CA ARG A 28 9.50 -3.28 0.34
C ARG A 28 8.15 -3.94 0.06
N LEU A 29 7.45 -4.32 1.12
CA LEU A 29 6.11 -4.91 1.01
C LEU A 29 5.14 -3.96 0.32
N SER A 30 5.12 -2.68 0.70
CA SER A 30 4.25 -1.68 0.09
C SER A 30 4.54 -1.48 -1.40
N ALA A 31 5.81 -1.51 -1.81
CA ALA A 31 6.18 -1.38 -3.22
C ALA A 31 5.64 -2.56 -4.06
N ASP A 32 5.83 -3.79 -3.58
CA ASP A 32 5.34 -5.00 -4.26
C ASP A 32 3.80 -5.00 -4.36
N ILE A 33 3.12 -4.60 -3.27
CA ILE A 33 1.66 -4.45 -3.25
C ILE A 33 1.18 -3.42 -4.28
N CYS A 34 1.88 -2.29 -4.40
CA CYS A 34 1.53 -1.23 -5.33
C CYS A 34 1.55 -1.72 -6.80
N VAL A 35 2.49 -2.59 -7.16
CA VAL A 35 2.56 -3.20 -8.49
C VAL A 35 1.30 -4.04 -8.77
N LEU A 36 0.85 -4.83 -7.80
CA LEU A 36 -0.36 -5.65 -7.91
C LEU A 36 -1.64 -4.79 -7.99
N LEU A 37 -1.76 -3.77 -7.14
CA LEU A 37 -2.89 -2.84 -7.13
C LEU A 37 -2.98 -2.01 -8.41
N THR A 38 -1.84 -1.71 -9.05
CA THR A 38 -1.84 -0.98 -10.33
C THR A 38 -2.04 -1.93 -11.51
N GLY A 39 -1.73 -3.23 -11.36
CA GLY A 39 -1.80 -4.21 -12.43
C GLY A 39 -0.63 -4.15 -13.42
N LYS A 40 0.48 -3.48 -13.04
CA LYS A 40 1.68 -3.32 -13.90
C LYS A 40 2.40 -4.64 -14.18
N ASN A 41 2.10 -5.68 -13.41
CA ASN A 41 2.58 -7.04 -13.64
C ASN A 41 1.85 -7.76 -14.79
N LYS A 42 0.72 -7.24 -15.27
CA LYS A 42 -0.06 -7.86 -16.34
C LYS A 42 0.41 -7.35 -17.71
N VAL A 43 0.57 -8.27 -18.66
CA VAL A 43 0.99 -7.95 -20.04
C VAL A 43 -0.03 -7.06 -20.74
N ASN A 44 -1.30 -7.16 -20.35
CA ASN A 44 -2.40 -6.40 -20.91
C ASN A 44 -2.63 -5.05 -20.20
N TYR A 45 -1.64 -4.53 -19.47
CA TYR A 45 -1.76 -3.27 -18.73
C TYR A 45 -2.12 -2.09 -19.63
N VAL A 46 -3.10 -1.31 -19.19
CA VAL A 46 -3.57 -0.10 -19.85
C VAL A 46 -3.67 1.01 -18.80
N PRO A 47 -3.02 2.18 -19.01
CA PRO A 47 -2.87 3.19 -17.95
C PRO A 47 -4.16 3.94 -17.59
N TYR A 48 -5.15 3.98 -18.48
CA TYR A 48 -6.42 4.69 -18.24
C TYR A 48 -7.51 3.80 -17.60
N LEU A 49 -7.28 2.48 -17.48
CA LEU A 49 -8.20 1.55 -16.83
C LEU A 49 -7.61 1.06 -15.51
N ASN A 50 -8.47 0.86 -14.51
CA ASN A 50 -8.06 0.23 -13.26
C ASN A 50 -7.89 -1.27 -13.48
N MET A 51 -6.69 -1.72 -13.84
CA MET A 51 -6.38 -3.12 -14.18
C MET A 51 -5.85 -3.92 -12.97
N GLY A 52 -5.86 -3.32 -11.79
CA GLY A 52 -5.32 -3.87 -10.56
C GLY A 52 -5.97 -5.16 -10.08
N ASP A 53 -5.22 -5.92 -9.29
CA ASP A 53 -5.73 -7.03 -8.50
C ASP A 53 -6.16 -6.58 -7.09
N LYS A 54 -6.92 -7.43 -6.41
CA LYS A 54 -7.35 -7.19 -5.03
C LYS A 54 -6.34 -7.80 -4.07
N VAL A 55 -5.93 -7.04 -3.06
CA VAL A 55 -4.92 -7.45 -2.10
C VAL A 55 -5.48 -7.36 -0.68
N VAL A 56 -5.34 -8.46 0.08
CA VAL A 56 -5.66 -8.53 1.50
C VAL A 56 -4.37 -8.77 2.27
N VAL A 57 -4.00 -7.80 3.11
CA VAL A 57 -2.82 -7.92 3.97
C VAL A 57 -3.24 -8.32 5.38
N TYR A 58 -2.60 -9.33 5.95
CA TYR A 58 -2.83 -9.79 7.31
C TYR A 58 -1.52 -9.79 8.13
N ASN A 59 -1.64 -9.87 9.46
CA ASN A 59 -0.53 -9.72 10.42
C ASN A 59 0.19 -8.36 10.40
N SER A 60 -0.54 -7.27 10.13
CA SER A 60 0.05 -5.91 10.04
C SER A 60 0.80 -5.45 11.30
N LYS A 61 0.45 -5.96 12.49
CA LYS A 61 1.14 -5.64 13.75
C LYS A 61 2.60 -6.11 13.78
N LYS A 62 2.93 -7.15 13.01
CA LYS A 62 4.26 -7.78 12.99
C LYS A 62 5.15 -7.29 11.84
N ILE A 63 4.76 -6.22 11.15
CA ILE A 63 5.55 -5.69 10.04
C ILE A 63 6.85 -5.08 10.57
N ALA A 64 7.96 -5.36 9.90
CA ALA A 64 9.28 -4.90 10.33
C ALA A 64 9.58 -3.49 9.81
N VAL A 65 10.20 -2.68 10.67
CA VAL A 65 10.86 -1.42 10.30
C VAL A 65 12.31 -1.49 10.74
N THR A 66 13.20 -0.88 9.98
CA THR A 66 14.64 -0.96 10.23
C THR A 66 15.16 0.18 11.09
N GLY A 67 16.21 -0.09 11.89
CA GLY A 67 16.86 0.90 12.74
C GLY A 67 15.92 1.47 13.80
N THR A 68 16.08 2.76 14.09
CA THR A 68 15.34 3.46 15.15
C THR A 68 14.02 4.09 14.67
N LYS A 69 13.53 3.68 13.50
CA LYS A 69 12.32 4.24 12.87
C LYS A 69 11.06 4.06 13.70
N GLU A 70 10.99 3.04 14.54
CA GLU A 70 9.86 2.84 15.45
C GLU A 70 9.61 4.07 16.35
N LEU A 71 10.71 4.67 16.83
CA LEU A 71 10.67 5.78 17.77
C LEU A 71 10.69 7.14 17.07
N HIS A 72 11.47 7.28 15.99
CA HIS A 72 11.70 8.59 15.35
C HIS A 72 10.84 8.90 14.14
N LYS A 73 10.17 7.91 13.53
CA LYS A 73 9.28 8.20 12.40
C LYS A 73 7.99 8.83 12.91
N MET A 74 7.84 10.13 12.67
CA MET A 74 6.68 10.91 13.07
C MET A 74 5.63 10.96 11.96
N TYR A 75 4.37 10.78 12.33
CA TYR A 75 3.19 11.02 11.53
C TYR A 75 2.53 12.30 12.00
N TYR A 76 2.33 13.24 11.08
CA TYR A 76 1.69 14.51 11.34
C TYR A 76 0.30 14.52 10.72
N SER A 77 -0.66 15.10 11.42
CA SER A 77 -2.02 15.33 10.93
C SER A 77 -2.53 16.65 11.46
N HIS A 78 -3.37 17.33 10.70
CA HIS A 78 -3.91 18.64 11.05
C HIS A 78 -5.41 18.68 10.75
N SER A 79 -6.18 19.34 11.59
CA SER A 79 -7.64 19.48 11.40
C SER A 79 -8.02 20.67 10.51
N GLY A 80 -7.09 21.58 10.20
CA GLY A 80 -7.34 22.79 9.41
C GLY A 80 -7.62 24.06 10.24
N THR A 81 -7.64 23.95 11.57
CA THR A 81 -7.83 25.08 12.49
C THR A 81 -6.53 25.44 13.21
N VAL A 82 -6.34 26.72 13.51
CA VAL A 82 -5.08 27.24 14.07
C VAL A 82 -4.71 26.48 15.36
N GLY A 83 -3.46 26.02 15.43
CA GLY A 83 -2.90 25.33 16.61
C GLY A 83 -3.18 23.82 16.71
N ASN A 84 -4.00 23.23 15.84
CA ASN A 84 -4.40 21.82 15.94
C ASN A 84 -3.50 20.84 15.17
N LEU A 85 -2.17 20.93 15.33
CA LEU A 85 -1.24 19.93 14.80
C LEU A 85 -1.18 18.72 15.75
N ARG A 86 -1.42 17.52 15.21
CA ARG A 86 -1.34 16.26 15.95
C ARG A 86 -0.19 15.42 15.42
N THR A 87 0.64 14.94 16.33
CA THR A 87 1.82 14.14 15.99
C THR A 87 1.78 12.80 16.72
N LYS A 88 2.11 11.72 16.02
CA LYS A 88 2.29 10.38 16.62
C LYS A 88 3.53 9.72 16.04
N ASN A 89 4.32 9.04 16.86
CA ASN A 89 5.41 8.23 16.33
C ASN A 89 4.90 6.89 15.78
N LEU A 90 5.73 6.16 15.03
CA LEU A 90 5.32 4.91 14.39
C LEU A 90 4.90 3.84 15.39
N GLY A 91 5.59 3.72 16.53
CA GLY A 91 5.22 2.80 17.62
C GLY A 91 3.80 3.06 18.15
N GLN A 92 3.47 4.33 18.43
CA GLN A 92 2.13 4.72 18.88
C GLN A 92 1.06 4.41 17.83
N VAL A 93 1.36 4.59 16.54
CA VAL A 93 0.43 4.21 15.46
C VAL A 93 0.27 2.69 15.42
N ARG A 94 1.33 1.92 15.63
CA ARG A 94 1.30 0.45 15.62
C ARG A 94 0.45 -0.13 16.74
N GLU A 95 0.59 0.41 17.94
CA GLU A 95 -0.18 -0.01 19.11
C GLU A 95 -1.67 0.29 18.96
N HIS A 96 -1.99 1.51 18.52
CA HIS A 96 -3.38 1.95 18.43
C HIS A 96 -4.11 1.40 17.18
N ASN A 97 -3.47 1.44 16.02
CA ASN A 97 -4.06 0.96 14.77
C ASN A 97 -2.97 0.61 13.74
N SER A 98 -2.46 -0.63 13.83
CA SER A 98 -1.44 -1.14 12.91
C SER A 98 -1.85 -1.14 11.44
N LYS A 99 -3.16 -1.10 11.12
CA LYS A 99 -3.64 -1.04 9.73
C LYS A 99 -3.32 0.29 9.04
N ARG A 100 -3.05 1.37 9.80
CA ARG A 100 -2.68 2.68 9.22
C ARG A 100 -1.23 2.77 8.75
N ILE A 101 -0.41 1.75 9.05
CA ILE A 101 1.02 1.74 8.73
C ILE A 101 1.28 1.25 7.30
N ILE A 102 0.47 0.30 6.83
CA ILE A 102 0.58 -0.37 5.51
C ILE A 102 -0.39 0.31 4.54
#